data_AF-A0A3N0DZG3-F1
#
_entry.id   AF-A0A3N0DZG3-F1
#
_cell.length_a   1.000
_cell.length_b   1.000
_cell.length_c   1.000
_cell.angle_alpha   90.00
_cell.angle_beta   90.00
_cell.angle_gamma   90.00
#
_symmetry.space_group_name_H-M   'P 1'
#
loop_
_entity.id
_entity.type
_entity.pdbx_description
1 polymer ?
#
loop_
_entity_poly.entity_id
_entity_poly.type
_entity_poly.pdbx_seq_one_letter_code
_entity_poly.pdbx_strand_id
1 'polypeptide(L)'
;MQSPFENFDWSVRSCGVRGHVTYRPDDEALAERLRAETVAGEAWRCLRCGSYVPGAPHGTGPAADAPLVLRGRALKDALILRLLAAERFIRGVLLVALAYGIHRFNGSRDSLRKVFDEFLPTLTPAAEKLGVDLQSTGPVRLIDKALHTGHGTLTLVSIGVLAYGGLQLLEGVGLWLMKRWGEYVAVVGTSIFIPLEVYELAEKVTWLRVVAFAVNIAAVVYLVYSKRLFGLRGGHAAFEAERHGESLLEVERAAMASSTTPD
;
A
#
# COMPACT_ATOMS: atom_id res chain seq x y z
N MET A 1 -27.88 13.18 2.03
CA MET A 1 -27.37 12.68 3.32
C MET A 1 -25.91 13.13 3.39
N GLN A 2 -25.65 14.27 4.03
CA GLN A 2 -24.29 14.82 4.14
C GLN A 2 -23.44 13.87 4.98
N SER A 3 -22.22 13.60 4.52
CA SER A 3 -21.31 12.73 5.24
C SER A 3 -20.93 13.40 6.56
N PRO A 4 -20.97 12.73 7.72
CA PRO A 4 -20.50 13.31 8.98
C PRO A 4 -19.01 13.72 8.95
N PHE A 5 -18.28 13.34 7.89
CA PHE A 5 -16.88 13.69 7.65
C PHE A 5 -16.68 14.75 6.55
N GLU A 6 -17.74 15.40 6.06
CA GLU A 6 -17.65 16.39 4.97
C GLU A 6 -16.76 17.59 5.33
N ASN A 7 -16.68 17.94 6.62
CA ASN A 7 -15.84 19.02 7.14
C ASN A 7 -14.49 18.54 7.73
N PHE A 8 -14.14 17.26 7.59
CA PHE A 8 -12.91 16.72 8.20
C PHE A 8 -11.68 16.97 7.32
N ASP A 9 -10.89 17.98 7.67
CA ASP A 9 -9.63 18.27 6.98
C ASP A 9 -8.46 17.46 7.55
N TRP A 10 -7.99 16.50 6.75
CA TRP A 10 -6.81 15.69 7.03
C TRP A 10 -5.53 16.50 7.24
N SER A 11 -5.41 17.65 6.59
CA SER A 11 -4.27 18.56 6.74
C SER A 11 -4.23 19.20 8.11
N VAL A 12 -5.38 19.63 8.64
CA VAL A 12 -5.49 20.21 10.00
C VAL A 12 -5.13 19.15 11.04
N ARG A 13 -5.68 17.93 10.95
CA ARG A 13 -5.29 16.83 11.84
C ARG A 13 -3.78 16.56 11.79
N SER A 14 -3.20 16.52 10.59
CA SER A 14 -1.76 16.27 10.45
C SER A 14 -0.93 17.40 11.04
N CYS A 15 -1.35 18.65 10.92
CA CYS A 15 -0.68 19.78 11.56
C CYS A 15 -0.82 19.76 13.09
N GLY A 16 -1.97 19.36 13.63
CA GLY A 16 -2.14 19.21 15.07
C GLY A 16 -1.23 18.16 15.71
N VAL A 17 -0.85 17.11 14.97
CA VAL A 17 0.03 16.05 15.47
C VAL A 17 1.51 16.29 15.16
N ARG A 18 1.83 16.83 13.98
CA ARG A 18 3.22 16.94 13.47
C ARG A 18 3.75 18.37 13.42
N GLY A 19 2.94 19.35 13.79
CA GLY A 19 3.26 20.76 13.63
C GLY A 19 2.99 21.31 12.23
N HIS A 20 3.08 22.62 12.13
CA HIS A 20 2.93 23.34 10.87
C HIS A 20 4.24 23.37 10.09
N VAL A 21 4.15 23.55 8.77
CA VAL A 21 5.31 23.66 7.87
C VAL A 21 5.20 24.99 7.14
N THR A 22 6.08 25.93 7.49
CA THR A 22 6.17 27.27 6.89
C THR A 22 7.50 27.40 6.17
N TYR A 23 7.49 28.13 5.05
CA TYR A 23 8.67 28.32 4.21
C TYR A 23 8.60 29.71 3.56
N ARG A 24 9.73 30.42 3.51
CA ARG A 24 9.88 31.68 2.77
C ARG A 24 10.63 31.45 1.46
N PRO A 25 9.95 31.57 0.31
CA PRO A 25 10.61 31.60 -0.99
C PRO A 25 11.51 32.83 -1.16
N ASP A 26 12.60 32.70 -1.92
CA ASP A 26 13.45 33.83 -2.33
C ASP A 26 12.75 34.77 -3.32
N ASP A 27 11.72 34.28 -4.00
CA ASP A 27 10.81 35.07 -4.82
C ASP A 27 9.94 35.94 -3.92
N GLU A 28 10.27 37.24 -3.81
CA GLU A 28 9.60 38.19 -2.92
C GLU A 28 8.10 38.30 -3.20
N ALA A 29 7.68 38.25 -4.47
CA ALA A 29 6.26 38.35 -4.82
C ALA A 29 5.48 37.11 -4.34
N LEU A 30 6.10 35.94 -4.36
CA LEU A 30 5.51 34.72 -3.80
C LEU A 30 5.58 34.72 -2.27
N ALA A 31 6.66 35.23 -1.68
CA ALA A 31 6.83 35.35 -0.24
C ALA A 31 5.77 36.28 0.37
N GLU A 32 5.44 37.38 -0.29
CA GLU A 32 4.42 38.34 0.17
C GLU A 32 3.02 37.70 0.25
N ARG A 33 2.67 36.81 -0.69
CA ARG A 33 1.40 36.06 -0.65
C ARG A 33 1.32 35.03 0.48
N LEU A 34 2.47 34.54 0.92
CA LEU A 34 2.57 33.55 2.00
C LEU A 34 2.76 34.19 3.37
N ARG A 35 3.06 35.48 3.43
CA ARG A 35 3.25 36.24 4.66
C ARG A 35 1.98 37.04 4.98
N ALA A 36 1.68 37.18 6.25
CA ALA A 36 0.72 38.14 6.76
C ALA A 36 1.35 38.88 7.95
N GLU A 37 1.08 40.18 8.05
CA GLU A 37 1.44 40.96 9.21
C GLU A 37 0.30 40.91 10.23
N THR A 38 0.62 40.56 11.47
CA THR A 38 -0.35 40.44 12.56
C THR A 38 0.07 41.30 13.73
N VAL A 39 -0.85 41.54 14.68
CA VAL A 39 -0.53 42.27 15.92
C VAL A 39 0.58 41.60 16.74
N ALA A 40 0.78 40.30 16.58
CA ALA A 40 1.81 39.52 17.27
C ALA A 40 3.14 39.46 16.48
N GLY A 41 3.24 40.17 15.35
CA GLY A 41 4.37 40.11 14.42
C GLY A 41 4.00 39.38 13.12
N GLU A 42 5.02 38.91 12.41
CA GLU A 42 4.82 38.17 11.17
C GLU A 42 4.13 36.82 11.40
N ALA A 43 3.34 36.40 10.41
CA ALA A 43 2.78 35.07 10.33
C ALA A 43 2.97 34.50 8.93
N TRP A 44 3.28 33.21 8.85
CA TRP A 44 3.56 32.53 7.59
C TRP A 44 2.53 31.44 7.34
N ARG A 45 2.09 31.35 6.09
CA ARG A 45 1.07 30.39 5.67
C ARG A 45 1.65 28.99 5.62
N CYS A 46 1.02 28.07 6.34
CA CYS A 46 1.42 26.67 6.38
C CYS A 46 1.19 26.01 5.01
N LEU A 47 2.23 25.40 4.44
CA LEU A 47 2.18 24.73 3.15
C LEU A 47 1.21 23.53 3.11
N ARG A 48 0.84 22.99 4.29
CA ARG A 48 -0.04 21.82 4.42
C ARG A 48 -1.52 22.19 4.60
N CYS A 49 -1.83 22.95 5.65
CA CYS A 49 -3.23 23.28 6.00
C CYS A 49 -3.67 24.65 5.45
N GLY A 50 -2.75 25.50 4.99
CA GLY A 50 -3.06 26.83 4.48
C GLY A 50 -3.38 27.87 5.55
N SER A 51 -3.35 27.52 6.84
CA SER A 51 -3.51 28.45 7.96
C SER A 51 -2.26 29.30 8.17
N TYR A 52 -2.42 30.56 8.59
CA TYR A 52 -1.30 31.42 8.99
C TYR A 52 -0.83 31.07 10.40
N VAL A 53 0.47 30.88 10.55
CA VAL A 53 1.13 30.49 11.79
C VAL A 53 2.03 31.65 12.22
N PRO A 54 1.81 32.24 13.41
CA PRO A 54 2.66 33.32 13.92
C PRO A 54 4.12 32.89 14.12
N GLY A 55 5.05 33.82 13.88
CA GLY A 55 6.48 33.64 14.04
C GLY A 55 7.23 33.42 12.73
N ALA A 56 8.56 33.35 12.84
CA ALA A 56 9.46 33.17 11.69
C ALA A 56 9.19 31.85 10.94
N PRO A 57 9.45 31.81 9.62
CA PRO A 57 9.24 30.60 8.83
C PRO A 57 10.26 29.52 9.22
N HIS A 58 9.86 28.24 9.17
CA HIS A 58 10.74 27.13 9.53
C HIS A 58 11.89 26.91 8.52
N GLY A 59 11.75 27.41 7.29
CA GLY A 59 12.78 27.32 6.26
C GLY A 59 12.70 28.48 5.27
N THR A 60 13.79 28.69 4.54
CA THR A 60 13.94 29.78 3.57
C THR A 60 14.74 29.29 2.36
N GLY A 61 14.55 29.88 1.18
CA GLY A 61 15.36 29.61 -0.01
C GLY A 61 14.54 29.54 -1.30
N PRO A 62 15.08 28.92 -2.37
CA PRO A 62 14.38 28.82 -3.64
C PRO A 62 13.07 28.07 -3.52
N ALA A 63 12.01 28.53 -4.19
CA ALA A 63 10.71 27.86 -4.12
C ALA A 63 10.72 26.39 -4.58
N ALA A 64 11.70 26.00 -5.40
CA ALA A 64 11.90 24.62 -5.86
C ALA A 64 12.41 23.70 -4.74
N ASP A 65 13.09 24.26 -3.74
CA ASP A 65 13.65 23.53 -2.59
C ASP A 65 12.68 23.47 -1.41
N ALA A 66 11.50 24.06 -1.56
CA ALA A 66 10.48 24.02 -0.53
C ALA A 66 10.03 22.58 -0.24
N PRO A 67 9.76 22.23 1.03
CA PRO A 67 9.43 20.87 1.40
C PRO A 67 8.08 20.45 0.78
N LEU A 68 8.11 19.36 0.01
CA LEU A 68 6.90 18.74 -0.55
C LEU A 68 6.07 18.11 0.58
N VAL A 69 4.96 18.76 0.93
CA VAL A 69 4.04 18.30 1.97
C VAL A 69 2.79 17.66 1.38
N LEU A 70 2.45 16.46 1.86
CA LEU A 70 1.18 15.82 1.51
C LEU A 70 0.00 16.63 2.08
N ARG A 71 -1.01 16.88 1.26
CA ARG A 71 -2.21 17.67 1.58
C ARG A 71 -3.49 16.91 1.21
N GLY A 72 -4.58 17.15 1.94
CA GLY A 72 -5.92 16.69 1.56
C GLY A 72 -6.02 15.18 1.29
N ARG A 73 -6.42 14.80 0.06
CA ARG A 73 -6.61 13.40 -0.35
C ARG A 73 -5.33 12.57 -0.21
N ALA A 74 -4.16 13.12 -0.53
CA ALA A 74 -2.89 12.42 -0.41
C ALA A 74 -2.56 12.00 1.03
N LEU A 75 -3.03 12.74 2.05
CA LEU A 75 -2.89 12.34 3.46
C LEU A 75 -3.82 11.18 3.83
N LYS A 76 -5.06 11.19 3.33
CA LYS A 76 -6.00 10.08 3.50
C LYS A 76 -5.47 8.81 2.85
N ASP A 77 -4.99 8.91 1.61
CA ASP A 77 -4.43 7.79 0.87
C ASP A 77 -3.19 7.24 1.58
N ALA A 78 -2.32 8.11 2.10
CA ALA A 78 -1.18 7.69 2.92
C ALA A 78 -1.60 6.90 4.16
N LEU A 79 -2.71 7.26 4.82
CA LEU A 79 -3.24 6.49 5.96
C LEU A 79 -3.78 5.13 5.51
N ILE A 80 -4.57 5.10 4.43
CA ILE A 80 -5.12 3.86 3.88
C ILE A 80 -3.99 2.90 3.49
N LEU A 81 -2.96 3.40 2.82
CA LEU A 81 -1.78 2.62 2.44
C LEU A 81 -1.04 2.08 3.66
N ARG A 82 -0.91 2.85 4.75
CA ARG A 82 -0.32 2.36 6.00
C ARG A 82 -1.14 1.28 6.68
N LEU A 83 -2.47 1.38 6.65
CA LEU A 83 -3.34 0.35 7.18
C LEU A 83 -3.21 -0.95 6.38
N LEU A 84 -3.19 -0.84 5.05
CA LEU A 84 -2.95 -1.97 4.16
C LEU A 84 -1.56 -2.59 4.39
N ALA A 85 -0.54 -1.76 4.56
CA ALA A 85 0.81 -2.20 4.91
C ALA A 85 0.85 -2.95 6.25
N ALA A 86 0.12 -2.46 7.26
CA ALA A 86 0.02 -3.13 8.56
C ALA A 86 -0.63 -4.52 8.44
N GLU A 87 -1.70 -4.65 7.64
CA GLU A 87 -2.31 -5.95 7.34
C GLU A 87 -1.28 -6.90 6.69
N ARG A 88 -0.53 -6.41 5.69
CA ARG A 88 0.51 -7.19 5.01
C ARG A 88 1.62 -7.61 5.96
N PHE A 89 2.04 -6.75 6.89
CA PHE A 89 3.01 -7.09 7.91
C PHE A 89 2.50 -8.19 8.84
N ILE A 90 1.26 -8.06 9.33
CA ILE A 90 0.66 -9.09 10.19
C ILE A 90 0.65 -10.42 9.45
N ARG A 91 0.13 -10.46 8.22
CA ARG A 91 0.07 -11.68 7.41
C ARG A 91 1.47 -12.26 7.13
N GLY A 92 2.42 -11.41 6.76
CA GLY A 92 3.81 -11.81 6.52
C GLY A 92 4.49 -12.39 7.76
N VAL A 93 4.33 -11.75 8.92
CA VAL A 93 4.84 -12.25 10.21
C VAL A 93 4.21 -13.58 10.56
N LEU A 94 2.90 -13.74 10.39
CA LEU A 94 2.21 -15.00 10.64
C LEU A 94 2.73 -16.14 9.74
N LEU A 95 2.97 -15.86 8.45
CA LEU A 95 3.52 -16.84 7.50
C LEU A 95 4.97 -17.21 7.84
N VAL A 96 5.82 -16.24 8.19
CA VAL A 96 7.20 -16.48 8.62
C VAL A 96 7.21 -17.29 9.93
N ALA A 97 6.35 -16.95 10.89
CA ALA A 97 6.20 -17.70 12.14
C ALA A 97 5.71 -19.13 11.88
N LEU A 98 4.79 -19.32 10.95
CA LEU A 98 4.33 -20.64 10.50
C LEU A 98 5.49 -21.45 9.90
N ALA A 99 6.25 -20.88 8.96
CA ALA A 99 7.41 -21.54 8.35
C ALA A 99 8.49 -21.89 9.39
N TYR A 100 8.76 -20.97 10.33
CA TYR A 100 9.66 -21.21 11.45
C TYR A 100 9.15 -22.35 12.35
N GLY A 101 7.85 -22.36 12.66
CA GLY A 101 7.19 -23.45 13.37
C GLY A 101 7.37 -24.78 12.67
N ILE A 102 7.08 -24.86 11.37
CA ILE A 102 7.26 -26.09 10.59
C ILE A 102 8.72 -26.55 10.64
N HIS A 103 9.69 -25.64 10.47
CA HIS A 103 11.12 -25.97 10.54
C HIS A 103 11.52 -26.45 11.94
N ARG A 104 11.06 -25.79 13.01
CA ARG A 104 11.39 -26.11 14.39
C ARG A 104 10.75 -27.40 14.90
N PHE A 105 9.55 -27.72 14.43
CA PHE A 105 8.78 -28.93 14.79
C PHE A 105 8.96 -30.07 13.77
N ASN A 106 9.76 -29.87 12.72
CA ASN A 106 10.09 -30.90 11.73
C ASN A 106 10.84 -32.11 12.34
N GLY A 107 11.38 -31.97 13.55
CA GLY A 107 11.92 -33.07 14.35
C GLY A 107 10.86 -34.00 14.97
N SER A 108 9.58 -33.64 14.93
CA SER A 108 8.47 -34.38 15.56
C SER A 108 7.24 -34.41 14.66
N ARG A 109 7.33 -35.19 13.56
CA ARG A 109 6.26 -35.45 12.57
C ARG A 109 4.85 -35.69 13.15
N ASP A 110 4.78 -36.26 14.35
CA ASP A 110 3.51 -36.57 15.01
C ASP A 110 2.72 -35.33 15.45
N SER A 111 3.40 -34.21 15.69
CA SER A 111 2.76 -32.99 16.19
C SER A 111 2.03 -32.20 15.10
N LEU A 112 2.61 -32.09 13.90
CA LEU A 112 1.96 -31.46 12.74
C LEU A 112 0.80 -32.29 12.20
N ARG A 113 0.92 -33.63 12.19
CA ARG A 113 -0.20 -34.52 11.86
C ARG A 113 -1.33 -34.38 12.88
N LYS A 114 -1.04 -34.35 14.18
CA LYS A 114 -2.06 -34.13 15.22
C LYS A 114 -2.77 -32.78 15.07
N VAL A 115 -2.04 -31.69 14.82
CA VAL A 115 -2.67 -30.37 14.61
C VAL A 115 -3.52 -30.36 13.34
N PHE A 116 -3.05 -30.95 12.23
CA PHE A 116 -3.87 -31.05 11.03
C PHE A 116 -5.10 -31.96 11.22
N ASP A 117 -4.93 -33.14 11.82
CA ASP A 117 -6.01 -34.10 12.09
C ASP A 117 -7.01 -33.60 13.14
N GLU A 118 -6.61 -32.70 14.04
CA GLU A 118 -7.47 -32.12 15.08
C GLU A 118 -8.22 -30.87 14.57
N PHE A 119 -7.57 -30.02 13.76
CA PHE A 119 -8.17 -28.78 13.27
C PHE A 119 -8.95 -28.93 11.96
N LEU A 120 -8.55 -29.83 11.05
CA LEU A 120 -9.29 -30.09 9.81
C LEU A 120 -10.76 -30.48 10.05
N PRO A 121 -11.09 -31.52 10.86
CA PRO A 121 -12.48 -31.93 11.05
C PRO A 121 -13.35 -30.87 11.75
N THR A 122 -12.74 -29.90 12.41
CA THR A 122 -13.45 -28.78 13.06
C THR A 122 -13.78 -27.65 12.07
N LEU A 123 -13.01 -27.52 10.97
CA LEU A 123 -13.21 -26.50 9.94
C LEU A 123 -14.04 -26.98 8.75
N THR A 124 -14.08 -28.30 8.50
CA THR A 124 -14.92 -28.92 7.46
C THR A 124 -16.39 -28.50 7.51
N PRO A 125 -17.07 -28.48 8.68
CA PRO A 125 -18.50 -28.13 8.74
C PRO A 125 -18.78 -26.65 8.41
N ALA A 126 -17.80 -25.77 8.62
CA ALA A 126 -17.90 -24.34 8.32
C ALA A 126 -17.68 -24.07 6.83
N ALA A 127 -16.80 -24.83 6.17
CA ALA A 127 -16.52 -24.68 4.75
C ALA A 127 -17.56 -25.36 3.84
N GLU A 128 -18.11 -26.51 4.25
CA GLU A 128 -19.22 -27.18 3.55
C GLU A 128 -20.49 -26.31 3.54
N LYS A 129 -20.77 -25.57 4.62
CA LYS A 129 -21.86 -24.58 4.66
C LYS A 129 -21.65 -23.39 3.72
N LEU A 130 -20.40 -23.12 3.32
CA LEU A 130 -20.03 -22.10 2.34
C LEU A 130 -19.86 -22.66 0.92
N GLY A 131 -20.13 -23.96 0.71
CA GLY A 131 -19.97 -24.63 -0.59
C GLY A 131 -18.52 -24.78 -1.06
N VAL A 132 -17.55 -24.62 -0.14
CA VAL A 132 -16.12 -24.74 -0.42
C VAL A 132 -15.65 -26.10 0.08
N ASP A 133 -15.51 -27.04 -0.85
CA ASP A 133 -14.88 -28.33 -0.56
C ASP A 133 -13.37 -28.13 -0.37
N LEU A 134 -12.97 -27.95 0.88
CA LEU A 134 -11.57 -27.81 1.31
C LEU A 134 -10.70 -29.00 0.90
N GLN A 135 -11.27 -30.19 0.71
CA GLN A 135 -10.52 -31.38 0.28
C GLN A 135 -10.22 -31.35 -1.23
N SER A 136 -11.03 -30.64 -2.02
CA SER A 136 -10.82 -30.43 -3.46
C SER A 136 -9.96 -29.20 -3.79
N THR A 137 -9.70 -28.33 -2.82
CA THR A 137 -9.04 -27.04 -3.06
C THR A 137 -7.53 -27.24 -3.26
N GLY A 138 -6.98 -26.69 -4.35
CA GLY A 138 -5.58 -26.87 -4.79
C GLY A 138 -4.50 -26.76 -3.70
N PRO A 139 -4.57 -25.78 -2.78
CA PRO A 139 -3.58 -25.61 -1.70
C PRO A 139 -3.60 -26.77 -0.68
N VAL A 140 -4.77 -27.27 -0.31
CA VAL A 140 -4.92 -28.35 0.68
C VAL A 140 -4.44 -29.67 0.09
N ARG A 141 -4.71 -29.94 -1.19
CA ARG A 141 -4.20 -31.13 -1.88
C ARG A 141 -2.68 -31.09 -2.08
N LEU A 142 -2.11 -29.90 -2.28
CA LEU A 142 -0.66 -29.71 -2.33
C LEU A 142 -0.01 -29.98 -0.96
N ILE A 143 -0.66 -29.54 0.12
CA ILE A 143 -0.22 -29.78 1.49
C ILE A 143 -0.36 -31.28 1.84
N ASP A 144 -1.48 -31.92 1.52
CA ASP A 144 -1.73 -33.35 1.75
C ASP A 144 -0.74 -34.24 0.97
N LYS A 145 -0.54 -33.95 -0.32
CA LYS A 145 0.44 -34.65 -1.16
C LYS A 145 1.88 -34.42 -0.68
N ALA A 146 2.18 -33.23 -0.14
CA ALA A 146 3.48 -32.93 0.48
C ALA A 146 3.69 -33.63 1.83
N LEU A 147 2.62 -33.83 2.60
CA LEU A 147 2.63 -34.58 3.86
C LEU A 147 2.74 -36.10 3.64
N HIS A 148 2.24 -36.61 2.50
CA HIS A 148 2.32 -38.01 2.12
C HIS A 148 3.61 -38.38 1.35
N THR A 149 4.29 -37.41 0.71
CA THR A 149 5.46 -37.67 -0.14
C THR A 149 6.76 -37.15 0.49
N GLY A 150 7.42 -37.95 1.32
CA GLY A 150 8.86 -37.84 1.68
C GLY A 150 9.39 -36.54 2.34
N HIS A 151 10.53 -36.63 3.04
CA HIS A 151 11.19 -35.52 3.76
C HIS A 151 11.48 -34.24 2.93
N GLY A 152 11.60 -34.37 1.60
CA GLY A 152 11.90 -33.24 0.70
C GLY A 152 10.74 -32.26 0.54
N THR A 153 9.50 -32.73 0.54
CA THR A 153 8.34 -31.89 0.16
C THR A 153 7.91 -30.95 1.29
N LEU A 154 8.00 -31.36 2.56
CA LEU A 154 7.70 -30.48 3.70
C LEU A 154 8.69 -29.32 3.81
N THR A 155 9.97 -29.58 3.49
CA THR A 155 11.03 -28.56 3.43
C THR A 155 10.74 -27.57 2.29
N LEU A 156 10.33 -28.08 1.13
CA LEU A 156 9.98 -27.27 -0.04
C LEU A 156 8.74 -26.39 0.21
N VAL A 157 7.71 -26.93 0.88
CA VAL A 157 6.53 -26.18 1.32
C VAL A 157 6.93 -25.10 2.32
N SER A 158 7.76 -25.42 3.31
CA SER A 158 8.24 -24.44 4.31
C SER A 158 9.02 -23.30 3.66
N ILE A 159 9.88 -23.61 2.69
CA ILE A 159 10.60 -22.61 1.89
C ILE A 159 9.62 -21.74 1.10
N GLY A 160 8.60 -22.33 0.47
CA GLY A 160 7.56 -21.59 -0.25
C GLY A 160 6.76 -20.63 0.64
N VAL A 161 6.33 -21.11 1.81
CA VAL A 161 5.62 -20.29 2.82
C VAL A 161 6.52 -19.16 3.33
N LEU A 162 7.80 -19.45 3.59
CA LEU A 162 8.77 -18.44 4.02
C LEU A 162 9.02 -17.39 2.94
N ALA A 163 9.19 -17.81 1.68
CA ALA A 163 9.38 -16.91 0.55
C ALA A 163 8.16 -16.00 0.34
N TYR A 164 6.95 -16.56 0.40
CA TYR A 164 5.72 -15.78 0.30
C TYR A 164 5.53 -14.83 1.49
N GLY A 165 5.82 -15.28 2.72
CA GLY A 165 5.84 -14.43 3.90
C GLY A 165 6.81 -13.25 3.75
N GLY A 166 8.03 -13.51 3.26
CA GLY A 166 9.02 -12.48 2.94
C GLY A 166 8.55 -11.50 1.88
N LEU A 167 7.88 -11.98 0.83
CA LEU A 167 7.31 -11.14 -0.22
C LEU A 167 6.25 -10.17 0.33
N GLN A 168 5.38 -10.65 1.23
CA GLN A 168 4.37 -9.83 1.90
C GLN A 168 4.97 -8.80 2.85
N LEU A 169 6.06 -9.14 3.54
CA LEU A 169 6.81 -8.17 4.33
C LEU A 169 7.44 -7.09 3.44
N LEU A 170 8.07 -7.48 2.31
CA LEU A 170 8.63 -6.53 1.34
C LEU A 170 7.56 -5.60 0.76
N GLU A 171 6.39 -6.14 0.40
CA GLU A 171 5.23 -5.37 -0.04
C GLU A 171 4.79 -4.38 1.06
N GLY A 172 4.67 -4.86 2.31
CA GLY A 172 4.35 -4.04 3.48
C GLY A 172 5.32 -2.88 3.67
N VAL A 173 6.63 -3.13 3.58
CA VAL A 173 7.66 -2.07 3.67
C VAL A 173 7.48 -1.06 2.54
N GLY A 174 7.28 -1.52 1.31
CA GLY A 174 7.12 -0.64 0.16
C GLY A 174 5.86 0.25 0.25
N LEU A 175 4.74 -0.31 0.70
CA LEU A 175 3.50 0.44 0.97
C LEU A 175 3.66 1.42 2.13
N TRP A 176 4.32 1.01 3.21
CA TRP A 176 4.56 1.86 4.39
C TRP A 176 5.40 3.09 4.05
N LEU A 177 6.44 2.89 3.23
CA LEU A 177 7.30 3.96 2.73
C LEU A 177 6.68 4.76 1.58
N MET A 178 5.53 4.33 1.04
CA MET A 178 4.87 4.90 -0.14
C MET A 178 5.84 5.03 -1.33
N LYS A 179 6.71 4.03 -1.52
CA LYS A 179 7.71 3.97 -2.58
C LYS A 179 7.24 3.05 -3.71
N ARG A 180 7.54 3.43 -4.96
CA ARG A 180 7.12 2.67 -6.16
C ARG A 180 7.66 1.24 -6.22
N TRP A 181 8.80 0.95 -5.56
CA TRP A 181 9.30 -0.42 -5.50
C TRP A 181 8.34 -1.37 -4.77
N GLY A 182 7.59 -0.88 -3.79
CA GLY A 182 6.53 -1.64 -3.14
C GLY A 182 5.42 -2.05 -4.08
N GLU A 183 5.08 -1.17 -5.03
CA GLU A 183 4.07 -1.44 -6.05
C GLU A 183 4.57 -2.49 -7.05
N TYR A 184 5.86 -2.50 -7.41
CA TYR A 184 6.45 -3.60 -8.19
C TYR A 184 6.37 -4.93 -7.45
N VAL A 185 6.68 -4.94 -6.14
CA VAL A 185 6.57 -6.15 -5.31
C VAL A 185 5.12 -6.64 -5.24
N ALA A 186 4.15 -5.75 -5.11
CA ALA A 186 2.73 -6.09 -5.12
C ALA A 186 2.33 -6.76 -6.46
N VAL A 187 2.77 -6.21 -7.59
CA VAL A 187 2.52 -6.81 -8.91
C VAL A 187 3.13 -8.21 -8.99
N VAL A 188 4.39 -8.38 -8.58
CA VAL A 188 5.08 -9.69 -8.56
C VAL A 188 4.32 -10.68 -7.66
N GLY A 189 3.92 -10.27 -6.46
CA GLY A 189 3.18 -11.13 -5.54
C GLY A 189 1.79 -11.52 -6.03
N THR A 190 1.13 -10.65 -6.78
CA THR A 190 -0.19 -10.97 -7.37
C THR A 190 -0.03 -11.88 -8.60
N SER A 191 1.10 -11.78 -9.32
CA SER A 191 1.34 -12.53 -10.55
C SER A 191 2.04 -13.89 -10.34
N ILE A 192 2.65 -14.14 -9.18
CA ILE A 192 3.35 -15.41 -8.89
C ILE A 192 2.43 -16.64 -8.93
N PHE A 193 1.13 -16.47 -8.68
CA PHE A 193 0.14 -17.54 -8.72
C PHE A 193 -0.48 -17.77 -10.11
N ILE A 194 -0.28 -16.84 -11.06
CA ILE A 194 -0.84 -16.95 -12.42
C ILE A 194 -0.32 -18.21 -13.15
N PRO A 195 0.98 -18.55 -13.15
CA PRO A 195 1.46 -19.75 -13.83
C PRO A 195 0.83 -21.04 -13.29
N LEU A 196 0.60 -21.10 -11.97
CA LEU A 196 -0.05 -22.24 -11.33
C LEU A 196 -1.52 -22.34 -11.77
N GLU A 197 -2.23 -21.23 -11.82
CA GLU A 197 -3.63 -21.18 -12.30
C GLU A 197 -3.76 -21.57 -13.78
N VAL A 198 -2.82 -21.15 -14.63
CA VAL A 198 -2.77 -21.55 -16.05
C VAL A 198 -2.58 -23.06 -16.18
N TYR A 199 -1.66 -23.65 -15.41
CA TYR A 199 -1.45 -25.10 -15.40
C TYR A 199 -2.72 -25.85 -14.96
N GLU A 200 -3.37 -25.39 -13.88
CA GLU A 200 -4.60 -26.01 -13.39
C GLU A 200 -5.76 -25.89 -14.38
N LEU A 201 -5.88 -24.78 -15.10
CA LEU A 201 -6.87 -24.56 -16.16
C LEU A 201 -6.61 -25.44 -17.37
N ALA A 202 -5.35 -25.64 -17.75
CA ALA A 202 -4.97 -26.52 -18.86
C ALA A 202 -5.29 -27.99 -18.56
N GLU A 203 -5.19 -28.41 -17.29
CA GLU A 203 -5.47 -29.79 -16.88
C GLU A 203 -6.97 -30.04 -16.64
N LYS A 204 -7.68 -29.12 -15.95
CA LYS A 204 -9.13 -29.21 -15.72
C LYS A 204 -9.78 -27.83 -15.68
N VAL A 205 -10.61 -27.55 -16.68
CA VAL A 205 -11.41 -26.33 -16.76
C VAL A 205 -12.64 -26.47 -15.87
N THR A 206 -12.73 -25.66 -14.83
CA THR A 206 -13.94 -25.49 -14.01
C THR A 206 -14.34 -24.02 -13.96
N TRP A 207 -15.64 -23.73 -13.88
CA TRP A 207 -16.13 -22.35 -13.87
C TRP A 207 -15.50 -21.51 -12.73
N LEU A 208 -15.35 -22.10 -11.54
CA LEU A 208 -14.71 -21.44 -10.40
C LEU A 208 -13.24 -21.05 -10.69
N ARG A 209 -12.48 -21.91 -11.38
CA ARG A 209 -11.08 -21.62 -11.75
C ARG A 209 -10.98 -20.53 -12.81
N VAL A 210 -11.88 -20.53 -13.78
CA VAL A 210 -11.94 -19.48 -14.80
C VAL A 210 -12.24 -18.13 -14.16
N VAL A 211 -13.20 -18.08 -13.24
CA VAL A 211 -13.53 -16.86 -12.49
C VAL A 211 -12.36 -16.39 -11.63
N ALA A 212 -11.72 -17.30 -10.88
CA ALA A 212 -10.56 -16.96 -10.06
C ALA A 212 -9.41 -16.38 -10.91
N PHE A 213 -9.08 -17.03 -12.03
CA PHE A 213 -8.07 -16.58 -12.97
C PHE A 213 -8.41 -15.19 -13.55
N ALA A 214 -9.67 -14.98 -13.96
CA ALA A 214 -10.12 -13.70 -14.48
C ALA A 214 -9.99 -12.58 -13.42
N VAL A 215 -10.31 -12.87 -12.16
CA VAL A 215 -10.15 -11.91 -11.04
C VAL A 215 -8.67 -11.59 -10.81
N ASN A 216 -7.77 -12.58 -10.82
CA ASN A 216 -6.34 -12.34 -10.65
C ASN A 216 -5.75 -11.52 -11.81
N ILE A 217 -6.12 -11.85 -13.05
CA ILE A 217 -5.74 -11.06 -14.23
C ILE A 217 -6.27 -9.62 -14.08
N ALA A 218 -7.54 -9.45 -13.71
CA ALA A 218 -8.14 -8.14 -13.52
C ALA A 218 -7.42 -7.34 -12.41
N ALA A 219 -7.04 -7.98 -11.31
CA ALA A 219 -6.30 -7.34 -10.23
C ALA A 219 -4.91 -6.88 -10.68
N VAL A 220 -4.17 -7.72 -11.41
CA VAL A 220 -2.86 -7.34 -11.98
C VAL A 220 -2.99 -6.20 -12.98
N VAL A 221 -3.93 -6.30 -13.92
CA VAL A 221 -4.19 -5.25 -14.91
C VAL A 221 -4.60 -3.94 -14.24
N TYR A 222 -5.50 -4.01 -13.25
CA TYR A 222 -5.92 -2.86 -12.48
C TYR A 222 -4.74 -2.21 -11.75
N LEU A 223 -3.88 -2.98 -11.06
CA LEU A 223 -2.71 -2.45 -10.37
C LEU A 223 -1.74 -1.76 -11.35
N VAL A 224 -1.42 -2.40 -12.47
CA VAL A 224 -0.52 -1.85 -13.48
C VAL A 224 -1.09 -0.55 -14.07
N TYR A 225 -2.38 -0.54 -14.38
CA TYR A 225 -3.06 0.60 -15.00
C TYR A 225 -3.28 1.77 -14.03
N SER A 226 -3.80 1.50 -12.83
CA SER A 226 -4.14 2.54 -11.85
C SER A 226 -2.91 3.20 -11.24
N LYS A 227 -1.81 2.45 -11.09
CA LYS A 227 -0.57 2.94 -10.46
C LYS A 227 0.48 3.43 -11.45
N ARG A 228 0.15 3.48 -12.75
CA ARG A 228 1.03 4.04 -13.81
C ARG A 228 2.44 3.42 -13.78
N LEU A 229 2.48 2.10 -13.50
CA LEU A 229 3.72 1.33 -13.44
C LEU A 229 4.23 1.06 -14.85
N PHE A 230 5.54 0.87 -15.01
CA PHE A 230 6.18 0.55 -16.30
C PHE A 230 5.99 1.59 -17.42
N GLY A 231 5.82 2.87 -17.08
CA GLY A 231 5.76 3.97 -18.06
C GLY A 231 4.38 4.23 -18.67
N LEU A 232 3.36 3.45 -18.29
CA LEU A 232 1.97 3.68 -18.71
C LEU A 232 1.42 5.00 -18.13
N ARG A 233 0.68 5.79 -18.93
CA ARG A 233 0.11 7.12 -18.56
C ARG A 233 1.12 8.13 -17.99
N GLY A 234 2.34 8.17 -18.55
CA GLY A 234 3.36 9.19 -18.23
C GLY A 234 4.31 8.84 -17.07
N GLY A 235 4.20 7.63 -16.52
CA GLY A 235 5.22 7.04 -15.64
C GLY A 235 5.57 7.88 -14.40
N HIS A 236 6.87 8.00 -14.10
CA HIS A 236 7.36 8.73 -12.91
C HIS A 236 7.00 10.22 -12.94
N ALA A 237 7.15 10.83 -14.11
CA ALA A 237 6.98 12.26 -14.30
C ALA A 237 5.54 12.70 -14.06
N ALA A 238 4.55 11.92 -14.52
CA ALA A 238 3.15 12.25 -14.29
C ALA A 238 2.74 12.12 -12.81
N PHE A 239 3.37 11.21 -12.06
CA PHE A 239 3.14 11.05 -10.63
C PHE A 239 3.79 12.16 -9.79
N GLU A 240 4.98 12.62 -10.18
CA GLU A 240 5.60 13.81 -9.58
C GLU A 240 4.76 15.05 -9.89
N ALA A 241 4.33 15.23 -11.14
CA ALA A 241 3.48 16.35 -11.55
C ALA A 241 2.15 16.41 -10.77
N GLU A 242 1.55 15.27 -10.42
CA GLU A 242 0.32 15.21 -9.60
C GLU A 242 0.58 15.68 -8.15
N ARG A 243 1.73 15.33 -7.56
CA ARG A 243 2.13 15.81 -6.22
C ARG A 243 2.52 17.28 -6.21
N HIS A 244 3.15 17.73 -7.28
CA HIS A 244 3.52 19.12 -7.52
C HIS A 244 2.25 19.98 -7.68
N GLY A 245 1.27 19.56 -8.48
CA GLY A 245 0.00 20.26 -8.65
C GLY A 245 -0.87 20.37 -7.39
N GLU A 246 -0.69 19.49 -6.39
CA GLU A 246 -1.35 19.60 -5.08
C GLU A 246 -0.58 20.48 -4.06
N SER A 247 0.62 20.96 -4.42
CA SER A 247 1.45 21.85 -3.60
C SER A 247 0.84 23.26 -3.50
N LEU A 248 0.73 23.79 -2.28
CA LEU A 248 0.23 25.14 -2.05
C LEU A 248 1.09 26.20 -2.77
N LEU A 249 2.41 26.02 -2.81
CA LEU A 249 3.34 26.94 -3.47
C LEU A 249 3.11 27.03 -4.98
N GLU A 250 2.80 25.91 -5.62
CA GLU A 250 2.54 25.88 -7.06
C GLU A 250 1.18 26.49 -7.40
N VAL A 251 0.17 26.25 -6.58
CA VAL A 251 -1.13 26.91 -6.72
C VAL A 251 -1.00 28.43 -6.60
N GLU A 252 -0.24 28.93 -5.62
CA GLU A 252 0.00 30.36 -5.47
C GLU A 252 0.81 30.93 -6.64
N ARG A 253 1.86 30.23 -7.11
CA ARG A 253 2.63 30.63 -8.30
C ARG A 253 1.76 30.66 -9.55
N ALA A 254 0.89 29.68 -9.76
CA ALA A 254 -0.03 29.63 -10.89
C ALA A 254 -1.06 30.78 -10.82
N ALA A 255 -1.60 31.06 -9.63
CA ALA A 255 -2.51 32.18 -9.40
C ALA A 255 -1.83 33.55 -9.65
N MET A 256 -0.54 33.68 -9.33
CA MET A 256 0.26 34.87 -9.68
C MET A 256 0.43 35.02 -11.20
N ALA A 257 0.78 33.92 -11.89
CA ALA A 257 0.96 33.93 -13.34
C ALA A 257 -0.33 34.32 -14.08
N SER A 258 -1.48 33.80 -13.63
CA SER A 258 -2.78 34.16 -14.20
C SER A 258 -3.16 35.62 -13.94
N SER A 259 -2.76 36.21 -12.81
CA SER A 259 -3.02 37.63 -12.52
C SER A 259 -2.13 38.60 -13.30
N THR A 260 -1.06 38.11 -13.94
CA THR A 260 -0.08 38.94 -14.67
C THR A 260 -0.33 38.96 -16.18
N THR A 261 -1.19 38.08 -16.71
CA THR A 261 -1.53 38.06 -18.14
C THR A 261 -2.61 39.12 -18.41
N PRO A 262 -2.35 40.20 -19.16
CA PRO A 262 -3.37 41.16 -19.55
C PRO A 262 -4.26 40.54 -20.65
N ASP A 263 -5.56 40.83 -20.61
CA ASP A 263 -6.51 40.58 -21.71
C ASP A 263 -6.06 41.25 -23.02
#